data_AF-A0A5V4GT08-F1
#
_entry.id   AF-A0A5V4GT08-F1
#
_cell.length_a   1.000
_cell.length_b   1.000
_cell.length_c   1.000
_cell.angle_alpha   90.00
_cell.angle_beta   90.00
_cell.angle_gamma   90.00
#
_symmetry.space_group_name_H-M   'P 1'
#
loop_
_entity.id
_entity.type
_entity.pdbx_description
1 polymer ?
#
loop_
_entity_poly.entity_id
_entity_poly.type
_entity_poly.pdbx_seq_one_letter_code
_entity_poly.pdbx_strand_id
1 'polypeptide(L)'
;MPHETLLDNQGWFKKLARRFGPGHVVNTCFLIVMLFSTLLTWREVMILKDAYVASQRNHLGSVANVLDRQLQFNMDRLIFLRNGMHEALVAPLAFSALQSAVTQFEQRRVRHFWQLELDKRRTLPLYGVSDQFVARTTLLSRESRDLANELTATLELGYLARLARSSAMLTLETMYVSRSGFYLSTLPTAYGSDIVSRYYQYVTQPWFIEQSQRRNPQRGVRWFTSAQPYVTDEQKKVTASLPLDHDNYWYGVLAMDIPVASLQRFLRDAAEKDIEGEYQLYDNHLRLLTDSAPEQQTANTLNDRERALLAREIEKDTLGGLRLGTHYVSWERLDHFDGVLLRVHTLREGIQGNFGSISIALTLLWVLFTAMLLISWGVIRHIVKNMFVLQNSLQWQAWHDPLTRLYNRGALFEKASRLAKRYREARQPFSVIQLDLDYFKSVNDRFGHQAGDRVLSHAAGLIGSTIRAHDIAGRVGGEEFCIVLPGATKAQALQIAERIRQRINDKEILVTKSTTLRISASMGISSAEEYGDYDFEQLQSLADKRLYYAKQSGRNRICASDATQEREKK
;
A
#
# COMPACT_ATOMS: atom_id res chain seq x y z
N MET A 1 -24.85 8.09 -48.34
CA MET A 1 -25.14 9.17 -47.37
C MET A 1 -26.64 9.40 -47.41
N PRO A 2 -27.38 9.19 -46.30
CA PRO A 2 -27.27 10.08 -45.15
C PRO A 2 -27.13 9.38 -43.79
N HIS A 3 -26.62 10.18 -42.85
CA HIS A 3 -26.59 10.01 -41.40
C HIS A 3 -28.00 9.98 -40.81
N GLU A 4 -28.29 9.02 -39.92
CA GLU A 4 -29.18 9.18 -38.74
C GLU A 4 -29.33 7.84 -37.99
N THR A 5 -28.41 7.52 -37.08
CA THR A 5 -28.58 6.43 -36.09
C THR A 5 -27.72 6.71 -34.85
N LEU A 6 -27.94 7.83 -34.16
CA LEU A 6 -27.22 8.13 -32.91
C LEU A 6 -28.05 8.94 -31.89
N LEU A 7 -29.35 8.67 -31.74
CA LEU A 7 -30.17 9.32 -30.70
C LEU A 7 -31.27 8.38 -30.14
N ASP A 8 -30.89 7.26 -29.52
CA ASP A 8 -31.82 6.52 -28.64
C ASP A 8 -31.23 6.18 -27.26
N ASN A 9 -29.96 6.54 -27.01
CA ASN A 9 -29.32 6.27 -25.71
C ASN A 9 -29.70 7.28 -24.61
N GLN A 10 -30.57 8.27 -24.89
CA GLN A 10 -30.98 9.27 -23.91
C GLN A 10 -32.14 8.82 -22.98
N GLY A 11 -32.88 7.76 -23.34
CA GLY A 11 -34.01 7.28 -22.56
C GLY A 11 -33.63 6.57 -21.25
N TRP A 12 -32.55 5.77 -21.30
CA TRP A 12 -32.08 5.02 -20.13
C TRP A 12 -31.42 5.92 -19.09
N PHE A 13 -30.56 6.85 -19.52
CA PHE A 13 -29.94 7.84 -18.63
C PHE A 13 -30.96 8.79 -17.97
N LYS A 14 -32.01 9.23 -18.68
CA LYS A 14 -33.09 10.04 -18.08
C LYS A 14 -33.93 9.25 -17.07
N LYS A 15 -34.15 7.95 -17.28
CA LYS A 15 -34.84 7.08 -16.31
C LYS A 15 -33.98 6.82 -15.07
N LEU A 16 -32.67 6.63 -15.22
CA LEU A 16 -31.75 6.48 -14.08
C LEU A 16 -31.61 7.79 -13.28
N ALA A 17 -31.46 8.92 -13.97
CA ALA A 17 -31.35 10.25 -13.36
C ALA A 17 -32.65 10.70 -12.65
N ARG A 18 -33.82 10.19 -13.05
CA ARG A 18 -35.08 10.38 -12.31
C ARG A 18 -35.20 9.53 -11.05
N ARG A 19 -34.47 8.40 -10.98
CA ARG A 19 -34.53 7.47 -9.84
C ARG A 19 -33.44 7.74 -8.80
N PHE A 20 -32.33 8.33 -9.20
CA PHE A 20 -31.21 8.70 -8.34
C PHE A 20 -30.99 10.21 -8.41
N GLY A 21 -31.28 10.91 -7.31
CA GLY A 21 -30.97 12.34 -7.22
C GLY A 21 -29.50 12.61 -7.54
N PRO A 22 -29.14 13.81 -8.05
CA PRO A 22 -27.80 14.11 -8.54
C PRO A 22 -26.68 13.85 -7.51
N GLY A 23 -26.98 13.93 -6.21
CA GLY A 23 -26.04 13.55 -5.15
C GLY A 23 -25.65 12.05 -5.13
N HIS A 24 -26.53 11.14 -5.55
CA HIS A 24 -26.22 9.71 -5.59
C HIS A 24 -25.25 9.37 -6.73
N VAL A 25 -25.37 10.04 -7.87
CA VAL A 25 -24.44 9.85 -9.01
C VAL A 25 -23.04 10.27 -8.61
N VAL A 26 -22.90 11.45 -7.96
CA VAL A 26 -21.61 11.94 -7.45
C VAL A 26 -20.99 10.97 -6.44
N ASN A 27 -21.79 10.47 -5.49
CA ASN A 27 -21.30 9.50 -4.50
C ASN A 27 -20.83 8.19 -5.15
N THR A 28 -21.57 7.69 -6.14
CA THR A 28 -21.24 6.43 -6.82
C THR A 28 -19.95 6.56 -7.64
N CYS A 29 -19.80 7.66 -8.39
CA CYS A 29 -18.56 7.93 -9.12
C CYS A 29 -17.36 8.06 -8.17
N PHE A 30 -17.51 8.77 -7.05
CA PHE A 30 -16.44 8.91 -6.05
C PHE A 30 -16.01 7.54 -5.50
N LEU A 31 -16.96 6.69 -5.11
CA LEU A 31 -16.68 5.36 -4.57
C LEU A 31 -15.94 4.48 -5.58
N ILE A 32 -16.36 4.52 -6.85
CA ILE A 32 -15.69 3.77 -7.93
C ILE A 32 -14.24 4.24 -8.07
N VAL A 33 -13.99 5.54 -8.19
CA VAL A 33 -12.63 6.09 -8.34
C VAL A 33 -11.76 5.75 -7.13
N MET A 34 -12.30 5.86 -5.92
CA MET A 34 -11.60 5.53 -4.68
C MET A 34 -11.21 4.04 -4.62
N LEU A 35 -12.12 3.15 -5.01
CA LEU A 35 -11.89 1.70 -5.05
C LEU A 35 -10.77 1.35 -6.05
N PHE A 36 -10.86 1.85 -7.28
CA PHE A 36 -9.84 1.59 -8.31
C PHE A 36 -8.48 2.17 -7.94
N SER A 37 -8.44 3.38 -7.37
CA SER A 37 -7.20 3.99 -6.89
C SER A 37 -6.54 3.14 -5.79
N THR A 38 -7.33 2.67 -4.82
CA THR A 38 -6.82 1.82 -3.72
C THR A 38 -6.34 0.46 -4.21
N LEU A 39 -7.04 -0.15 -5.18
CA LEU A 39 -6.60 -1.40 -5.79
C LEU A 39 -5.30 -1.25 -6.58
N LEU A 40 -5.14 -0.15 -7.31
CA LEU A 40 -3.94 0.11 -8.10
C LEU A 40 -2.73 0.35 -7.19
N THR A 41 -2.88 1.16 -6.13
CA THR A 41 -1.79 1.39 -5.18
C THR A 41 -1.44 0.14 -4.39
N TRP A 42 -2.43 -0.67 -3.99
CA TRP A 42 -2.17 -1.97 -3.39
C TRP A 42 -1.36 -2.91 -4.30
N ARG A 43 -1.72 -2.97 -5.59
CA ARG A 43 -0.99 -3.75 -6.59
C ARG A 43 0.46 -3.27 -6.71
N GLU A 44 0.69 -1.97 -6.83
CA GLU A 44 2.05 -1.41 -6.92
C GLU A 44 2.89 -1.70 -5.68
N VAL A 45 2.30 -1.60 -4.47
CA VAL A 45 2.98 -1.98 -3.22
C VAL A 45 3.38 -3.46 -3.21
N MET A 46 2.52 -4.36 -3.71
CA MET A 46 2.85 -5.78 -3.82
C MET A 46 3.98 -6.04 -4.82
N ILE A 47 3.96 -5.41 -5.99
CA ILE A 47 5.04 -5.52 -6.97
C ILE A 47 6.37 -5.04 -6.37
N LEU A 48 6.34 -3.92 -5.65
CA LEU A 48 7.52 -3.36 -5.01
C LEU A 48 8.10 -4.31 -3.94
N LYS A 49 7.22 -4.93 -3.15
CA LYS A 49 7.60 -5.94 -2.15
C LYS A 49 8.24 -7.15 -2.79
N ASP A 50 7.67 -7.67 -3.87
CA ASP A 50 8.21 -8.84 -4.57
C ASP A 50 9.56 -8.52 -5.23
N ALA A 51 9.70 -7.32 -5.82
CA ALA A 51 10.95 -6.83 -6.35
C ALA A 51 12.03 -6.66 -5.27
N TYR A 52 11.66 -6.18 -4.08
CA TYR A 52 12.56 -6.12 -2.92
C TYR A 52 13.04 -7.52 -2.52
N VAL A 53 12.13 -8.49 -2.37
CA VAL A 53 12.47 -9.87 -2.03
C VAL A 53 13.41 -10.50 -3.06
N ALA A 54 13.13 -10.31 -4.35
CA ALA A 54 13.98 -10.80 -5.43
C ALA A 54 15.37 -10.15 -5.42
N SER A 55 15.43 -8.83 -5.17
CA SER A 55 16.69 -8.11 -5.03
C SER A 55 17.53 -8.66 -3.87
N GLN A 56 16.92 -8.89 -2.70
CA GLN A 56 17.62 -9.47 -1.55
C GLN A 56 18.20 -10.86 -1.85
N ARG A 57 17.41 -11.72 -2.52
CA ARG A 57 17.88 -13.05 -2.95
C ARG A 57 19.02 -12.97 -3.96
N ASN A 58 18.94 -12.07 -4.95
CA ASN A 58 19.98 -11.93 -5.97
C ASN A 58 21.33 -11.49 -5.37
N HIS A 59 21.31 -10.55 -4.42
CA HIS A 59 22.53 -10.11 -3.75
C HIS A 59 23.09 -11.21 -2.84
N LEU A 60 22.23 -11.88 -2.05
CA LEU A 60 22.65 -13.04 -1.25
C LEU A 60 23.30 -14.11 -2.13
N GLY A 61 22.67 -14.47 -3.25
CA GLY A 61 23.21 -15.44 -4.19
C GLY A 61 24.51 -14.98 -4.85
N SER A 62 24.69 -13.69 -5.13
CA SER A 62 25.98 -13.17 -5.60
C SER A 62 27.10 -13.41 -4.58
N VAL A 63 26.85 -13.08 -3.31
CA VAL A 63 27.84 -13.27 -2.23
C VAL A 63 28.08 -14.76 -1.96
N ALA A 64 27.02 -15.56 -1.89
CA ALA A 64 27.09 -17.01 -1.73
C ALA A 64 27.93 -17.64 -2.85
N ASN A 65 27.67 -17.31 -4.12
CA ASN A 65 28.44 -17.83 -5.25
C ASN A 65 29.92 -17.42 -5.23
N VAL A 66 30.26 -16.21 -4.78
CA VAL A 66 31.67 -15.80 -4.66
C VAL A 66 32.36 -16.56 -3.52
N LEU A 67 31.70 -16.69 -2.37
CA LEU A 67 32.22 -17.43 -1.23
C LEU A 67 32.41 -18.91 -1.59
N ASP A 68 31.40 -19.50 -2.21
CA ASP A 68 31.38 -20.91 -2.58
C ASP A 68 32.47 -21.25 -3.59
N ARG A 69 32.67 -20.40 -4.63
CA ARG A 69 33.81 -20.57 -5.55
C ARG A 69 35.16 -20.48 -4.85
N GLN A 70 35.30 -19.62 -3.84
CA GLN A 70 36.55 -19.53 -3.07
C GLN A 70 36.77 -20.80 -2.23
N LEU A 71 35.70 -21.36 -1.65
CA LEU A 71 35.75 -22.61 -0.88
C LEU A 71 36.00 -23.82 -1.79
N GLN A 72 35.40 -23.86 -2.98
CA GLN A 72 35.67 -24.85 -4.02
C GLN A 72 37.14 -24.83 -4.43
N PHE A 73 37.71 -23.64 -4.73
CA PHE A 73 39.13 -23.51 -5.07
C PHE A 73 40.05 -24.06 -3.97
N ASN A 74 39.72 -23.80 -2.70
CA ASN A 74 40.47 -24.32 -1.56
C ASN A 74 40.35 -25.85 -1.45
N MET A 75 39.16 -26.40 -1.70
CA MET A 75 38.91 -27.84 -1.69
C MET A 75 39.63 -28.56 -2.84
N ASP A 76 39.59 -28.01 -4.05
CA ASP A 76 40.33 -28.54 -5.21
C ASP A 76 41.83 -28.59 -4.94
N ARG A 77 42.36 -27.54 -4.30
CA ARG A 77 43.77 -27.51 -3.88
C ARG A 77 44.08 -28.59 -2.85
N LEU A 78 43.18 -28.81 -1.89
CA LEU A 78 43.36 -29.83 -0.88
C LEU A 78 43.33 -31.24 -1.50
N ILE A 79 42.42 -31.49 -2.44
CA ILE A 79 42.34 -32.73 -3.23
C ILE A 79 43.59 -32.92 -4.10
N PHE A 80 44.07 -31.86 -4.75
CA PHE A 80 45.30 -31.88 -5.54
C PHE A 80 46.50 -32.30 -4.69
N LEU A 81 46.67 -31.70 -3.51
CA LEU A 81 47.74 -32.05 -2.58
C LEU A 81 47.65 -33.51 -2.12
N ARG A 82 46.45 -34.01 -1.82
CA ARG A 82 46.23 -35.41 -1.43
C ARG A 82 46.53 -36.37 -2.57
N ASN A 83 46.12 -36.07 -3.80
CA ASN A 83 46.42 -36.90 -4.96
C ASN A 83 47.91 -36.90 -5.28
N GLY A 84 48.57 -35.74 -5.22
CA GLY A 84 50.03 -35.66 -5.36
C GLY A 84 50.77 -36.48 -4.30
N MET A 85 50.29 -36.47 -3.05
CA MET A 85 50.85 -37.30 -1.99
C MET A 85 50.57 -38.79 -2.20
N HIS A 86 49.39 -39.16 -2.71
CA HIS A 86 49.07 -40.54 -3.06
C HIS A 86 50.01 -41.08 -4.14
N GLU A 87 50.25 -40.31 -5.21
CA GLU A 87 51.20 -40.70 -6.26
C GLU A 87 52.64 -40.83 -5.70
N ALA A 88 53.06 -39.90 -4.84
CA ALA A 88 54.38 -39.96 -4.20
C ALA A 88 54.52 -41.15 -3.22
N LEU A 89 53.43 -41.66 -2.64
CA LEU A 89 53.44 -42.90 -1.85
C LEU A 89 53.72 -44.13 -2.71
N VAL A 90 53.12 -44.18 -3.90
CA VAL A 90 53.22 -45.32 -4.83
C VAL A 90 54.55 -45.32 -5.57
N ALA A 91 54.99 -44.13 -6.02
CA ALA A 91 56.18 -43.94 -6.83
C ALA A 91 57.03 -42.77 -6.29
N PRO A 92 57.73 -42.94 -5.15
CA PRO A 92 58.51 -41.88 -4.53
C PRO A 92 59.68 -41.44 -5.42
N LEU A 93 60.02 -40.16 -5.36
CA LEU A 93 61.15 -39.62 -6.11
C LEU A 93 62.48 -40.14 -5.54
N ALA A 94 63.32 -40.71 -6.40
CA ALA A 94 64.59 -41.31 -6.02
C ALA A 94 65.73 -40.27 -5.83
N PHE A 95 65.51 -39.24 -5.00
CA PHE A 95 66.56 -38.26 -4.67
C PHE A 95 67.41 -38.74 -3.47
N SER A 96 68.73 -38.55 -3.55
CA SER A 96 69.66 -38.87 -2.45
C SER A 96 69.34 -38.14 -1.15
N ALA A 97 68.80 -36.92 -1.25
CA ALA A 97 68.36 -36.13 -0.09
C ALA A 97 67.19 -36.79 0.65
N LEU A 98 66.26 -37.42 -0.06
CA LEU A 98 65.11 -38.13 0.52
C LEU A 98 65.56 -39.43 1.23
N GLN A 99 66.48 -40.18 0.63
CA GLN A 99 67.08 -41.37 1.27
C GLN A 99 67.87 -41.00 2.54
N SER A 100 68.60 -39.89 2.52
CA SER A 100 69.28 -39.36 3.71
C SER A 100 68.28 -38.98 4.82
N ALA A 101 67.12 -38.41 4.47
CA ALA A 101 66.09 -38.08 5.45
C ALA A 101 65.51 -39.32 6.14
N VAL A 102 65.29 -40.41 5.40
CA VAL A 102 64.85 -41.71 5.97
C VAL A 102 65.91 -42.24 6.95
N THR A 103 67.18 -42.16 6.60
CA THR A 103 68.27 -42.59 7.49
C THR A 103 68.34 -41.72 8.76
N GLN A 104 68.15 -40.41 8.63
CA GLN A 104 68.11 -39.49 9.77
C GLN A 104 66.87 -39.73 10.66
N PHE A 105 65.74 -40.09 10.07
CA PHE A 105 64.55 -40.49 10.81
C PHE A 105 64.83 -41.71 11.69
N GLU A 106 65.41 -42.77 11.14
CA GLU A 106 65.72 -44.01 11.89
C GLU A 106 66.65 -43.75 13.08
N GLN A 107 67.57 -42.81 12.97
CA GLN A 107 68.46 -42.41 14.08
C GLN A 107 67.76 -41.55 15.14
N ARG A 108 66.70 -40.83 14.77
CA ARG A 108 66.05 -39.81 15.62
C ARG A 108 64.70 -40.25 16.20
N ARG A 109 64.06 -41.30 15.66
CA ARG A 109 62.72 -41.79 16.05
C ARG A 109 62.56 -42.17 17.53
N VAL A 110 63.66 -42.46 18.23
CA VAL A 110 63.66 -42.73 19.68
C VAL A 110 63.67 -41.46 20.54
N ARG A 111 64.03 -40.30 19.98
CA ARG A 111 64.05 -39.02 20.72
C ARG A 111 62.62 -38.57 21.02
N HIS A 112 62.43 -37.87 22.14
CA HIS A 112 61.13 -37.37 22.59
C HIS A 112 60.35 -36.64 21.48
N PHE A 113 61.05 -35.78 20.74
CA PHE A 113 60.61 -35.18 19.49
C PHE A 113 61.78 -35.15 18.50
N TRP A 114 61.47 -35.01 17.21
CA TRP A 114 62.46 -34.84 16.16
C TRP A 114 61.94 -33.93 15.05
N GLN A 115 62.87 -33.35 14.30
CA GLN A 115 62.58 -32.53 13.13
C GLN A 115 63.53 -32.94 12.00
N LEU A 116 63.00 -33.01 10.78
CA LEU A 116 63.74 -33.21 9.55
C LEU A 116 63.50 -32.03 8.62
N GLU A 117 64.57 -31.53 8.01
CA GLU A 117 64.51 -30.39 7.10
C GLU A 117 65.51 -30.64 5.98
N LEU A 118 65.05 -30.65 4.72
CA LEU A 118 65.89 -30.91 3.54
C LEU A 118 66.54 -29.62 3.05
N ASP A 119 65.72 -28.62 2.73
CA ASP A 119 66.15 -27.30 2.27
C ASP A 119 65.24 -26.22 2.88
N LYS A 120 65.81 -25.36 3.73
CA LYS A 120 65.11 -24.27 4.43
C LYS A 120 64.41 -23.30 3.47
N ARG A 121 64.86 -23.19 2.22
CA ARG A 121 64.33 -22.27 1.21
C ARG A 121 63.19 -22.86 0.39
N ARG A 122 63.09 -24.19 0.29
CA ARG A 122 62.19 -24.87 -0.65
C ARG A 122 61.24 -25.90 -0.02
N THR A 123 61.53 -26.38 1.18
CA THR A 123 60.70 -27.37 1.89
C THR A 123 60.06 -26.82 3.14
N LEU A 124 58.97 -27.46 3.58
CA LEU A 124 58.48 -27.32 4.93
C LEU A 124 59.18 -28.36 5.83
N PRO A 125 59.57 -27.99 7.05
CA PRO A 125 60.13 -28.95 8.00
C PRO A 125 59.09 -30.01 8.36
N LEU A 126 59.56 -31.25 8.48
CA LEU A 126 58.78 -32.36 8.99
C LEU A 126 59.04 -32.49 10.50
N TYR A 127 57.97 -32.56 11.27
CA TYR A 127 58.03 -32.67 12.72
C TYR A 127 57.49 -34.02 13.17
N GLY A 128 58.08 -34.62 14.19
CA GLY A 128 57.56 -35.88 14.71
C GLY A 128 57.87 -36.16 16.16
N VAL A 129 57.16 -37.16 16.65
CA VAL A 129 57.20 -37.62 18.04
C VAL A 129 57.93 -38.96 18.14
N SER A 130 58.34 -39.33 19.35
CA SER A 130 58.99 -40.62 19.61
C SER A 130 58.14 -41.84 19.27
N ASP A 131 58.77 -42.98 19.02
CA ASP A 131 58.10 -44.28 18.94
C ASP A 131 57.33 -44.64 20.20
N GLN A 132 57.92 -44.32 21.36
CA GLN A 132 57.27 -44.53 22.65
C GLN A 132 55.96 -43.73 22.76
N PHE A 133 55.87 -42.55 22.15
CA PHE A 133 54.63 -41.77 22.11
C PHE A 133 53.56 -42.46 21.25
N VAL A 134 53.93 -42.89 20.04
CA VAL A 134 53.00 -43.56 19.10
C VAL A 134 52.44 -44.85 19.69
N ALA A 135 53.25 -45.64 20.39
CA ALA A 135 52.82 -46.89 21.01
C ALA A 135 51.79 -46.73 22.15
N ARG A 136 51.50 -45.50 22.62
CA ARG A 136 50.54 -45.26 23.73
C ARG A 136 49.07 -45.38 23.31
N THR A 137 48.77 -45.41 22.01
CA THR A 137 47.40 -45.41 21.51
C THR A 137 47.26 -46.38 20.34
N THR A 138 46.10 -46.99 20.20
CA THR A 138 45.78 -47.90 19.10
C THR A 138 45.40 -47.16 17.81
N LEU A 139 45.16 -45.85 17.88
CA LEU A 139 44.86 -45.02 16.71
C LEU A 139 46.11 -44.83 15.83
N LEU A 140 47.29 -44.76 16.46
CA LEU A 140 48.57 -44.51 15.81
C LEU A 140 49.30 -45.84 15.57
N SER A 141 50.15 -45.89 14.55
CA SER A 141 50.96 -47.07 14.26
C SER A 141 52.24 -46.65 13.56
N ARG A 142 53.39 -47.07 14.10
CA ARG A 142 54.69 -46.88 13.46
C ARG A 142 55.07 -48.04 12.53
N GLU A 143 54.28 -49.11 12.53
CA GLU A 143 54.56 -50.34 11.79
C GLU A 143 53.74 -50.37 10.49
N SER A 144 53.99 -49.43 9.58
CA SER A 144 53.50 -49.49 8.22
C SER A 144 54.56 -50.10 7.29
N ARG A 145 54.15 -50.93 6.34
CA ARG A 145 55.05 -51.55 5.35
C ARG A 145 55.77 -50.48 4.52
N ASP A 146 55.09 -49.36 4.28
CA ASP A 146 55.56 -48.27 3.44
C ASP A 146 55.95 -47.02 4.24
N LEU A 147 56.38 -47.17 5.50
CA LEU A 147 56.77 -46.03 6.36
C LEU A 147 57.80 -45.11 5.69
N ALA A 148 58.80 -45.71 5.03
CA ALA A 148 59.81 -44.95 4.30
C ALA A 148 59.20 -44.15 3.15
N ASN A 149 58.27 -44.74 2.39
CA ASN A 149 57.57 -44.07 1.30
C ASN A 149 56.65 -42.97 1.83
N GLU A 150 55.97 -43.19 2.96
CA GLU A 150 55.16 -42.17 3.61
C GLU A 150 55.99 -40.96 4.04
N LEU A 151 57.17 -41.21 4.62
CA LEU A 151 58.08 -40.16 5.03
C LEU A 151 58.55 -39.34 3.82
N THR A 152 58.96 -40.00 2.73
CA THR A 152 59.42 -39.32 1.51
C THR A 152 58.28 -38.58 0.81
N ALA A 153 57.11 -39.20 0.67
CA ALA A 153 55.92 -38.57 0.11
C ALA A 153 55.49 -37.33 0.91
N THR A 154 55.63 -37.36 2.23
CA THR A 154 55.33 -36.19 3.07
C THR A 154 56.33 -35.06 2.84
N LEU A 155 57.62 -35.37 2.68
CA LEU A 155 58.64 -34.36 2.35
C LEU A 155 58.40 -33.75 0.96
N GLU A 156 57.99 -34.57 -0.01
CA GLU A 156 57.58 -34.12 -1.36
C GLU A 156 56.35 -33.20 -1.30
N LEU A 157 55.32 -33.59 -0.54
CA LEU A 157 54.16 -32.75 -0.25
C LEU A 157 54.59 -31.40 0.35
N GLY A 158 55.63 -31.38 1.19
CA GLY A 158 56.20 -30.16 1.75
C GLY A 158 56.65 -29.13 0.71
N TYR A 159 57.17 -29.58 -0.44
CA TYR A 159 57.49 -28.70 -1.56
C TYR A 159 56.21 -28.15 -2.20
N LEU A 160 55.25 -29.03 -2.51
CA LEU A 160 53.99 -28.67 -3.16
C LEU A 160 53.16 -27.69 -2.31
N ALA A 161 53.04 -27.97 -1.01
CA ALA A 161 52.30 -27.13 -0.07
C ALA A 161 52.93 -25.73 0.09
N ARG A 162 54.27 -25.64 0.06
CA ARG A 162 54.99 -24.35 0.11
C ARG A 162 54.78 -23.56 -1.18
N LEU A 163 54.84 -24.20 -2.35
CA LEU A 163 54.59 -23.56 -3.64
C LEU A 163 53.14 -23.09 -3.76
N ALA A 164 52.19 -23.91 -3.32
CA ALA A 164 50.77 -23.58 -3.38
C ALA A 164 50.39 -22.41 -2.44
N ARG A 165 51.26 -21.99 -1.50
CA ARG A 165 50.97 -20.96 -0.49
C ARG A 165 50.73 -19.56 -1.08
N SER A 166 51.18 -19.28 -2.30
CA SER A 166 50.96 -17.97 -2.94
C SER A 166 49.58 -17.88 -3.60
N SER A 167 48.76 -16.89 -3.19
CA SER A 167 47.61 -16.29 -3.91
C SER A 167 46.15 -16.49 -3.42
N ALA A 168 45.88 -17.02 -2.22
CA ALA A 168 44.50 -17.10 -1.72
C ALA A 168 44.04 -15.83 -0.96
N MET A 169 42.80 -15.37 -1.22
CA MET A 169 42.15 -14.25 -0.51
C MET A 169 41.88 -14.59 0.97
N LEU A 170 41.67 -15.88 1.27
CA LEU A 170 41.60 -16.42 2.62
C LEU A 170 42.99 -16.93 3.01
N THR A 171 43.50 -16.56 4.18
CA THR A 171 44.75 -17.13 4.70
C THR A 171 44.49 -18.58 5.12
N LEU A 172 45.19 -19.54 4.52
CA LEU A 172 44.96 -20.97 4.76
C LEU A 172 46.18 -21.57 5.45
N GLU A 173 45.94 -22.29 6.54
CA GLU A 173 46.93 -23.20 7.10
C GLU A 173 46.63 -24.60 6.56
N THR A 174 47.61 -25.24 5.92
CA THR A 174 47.49 -26.62 5.42
C THR A 174 48.42 -27.52 6.21
N MET A 175 47.91 -28.66 6.65
CA MET A 175 48.68 -29.65 7.40
C MET A 175 48.41 -31.07 6.90
N TYR A 176 49.45 -31.91 6.93
CA TYR A 176 49.33 -33.36 6.86
C TYR A 176 49.72 -33.94 8.21
N VAL A 177 48.90 -34.84 8.74
CA VAL A 177 49.16 -35.52 10.01
C VAL A 177 49.12 -37.02 9.77
N SER A 178 50.26 -37.66 10.01
CA SER A 178 50.44 -39.11 9.87
C SER A 178 50.03 -39.83 11.16
N ARG A 179 49.41 -41.00 11.02
CA ARG A 179 49.25 -41.97 12.12
C ARG A 179 50.59 -42.58 12.55
N SER A 180 51.59 -42.49 11.70
CA SER A 180 52.96 -42.91 11.95
C SER A 180 53.75 -41.89 12.76
N GLY A 181 53.13 -40.96 13.49
CA GLY A 181 53.85 -40.15 14.50
C GLY A 181 54.57 -38.91 13.99
N PHE A 182 54.15 -38.34 12.87
CA PHE A 182 54.73 -37.10 12.33
C PHE A 182 53.69 -36.24 11.61
N TYR A 183 54.03 -34.98 11.41
CA TYR A 183 53.19 -34.03 10.70
C TYR A 183 54.01 -32.97 9.97
N LEU A 184 53.35 -32.36 9.00
CA LEU A 184 53.84 -31.22 8.24
C LEU A 184 52.77 -30.14 8.30
N SER A 185 53.16 -28.88 8.51
CA SER A 185 52.26 -27.73 8.48
C SER A 185 52.90 -26.55 7.77
N THR A 186 52.09 -25.77 7.06
CA THR A 186 52.51 -24.48 6.49
C THR A 186 52.75 -23.41 7.56
N LEU A 187 52.23 -23.61 8.78
CA LEU A 187 52.50 -22.79 9.94
C LEU A 187 53.68 -23.38 10.72
N PRO A 188 54.81 -22.66 10.86
CA PRO A 188 55.98 -23.18 11.54
C PRO A 188 55.69 -23.51 13.03
N THR A 189 56.40 -24.50 13.55
CA THR A 189 56.38 -24.86 14.99
C THR A 189 57.70 -24.38 15.61
N ALA A 190 57.64 -23.55 16.65
CA ALA A 190 58.79 -22.79 17.15
C ALA A 190 59.72 -23.60 18.07
N TYR A 191 59.19 -24.46 18.95
CA TYR A 191 59.98 -25.19 19.96
C TYR A 191 59.58 -26.67 20.15
N GLY A 192 60.49 -27.45 20.74
CA GLY A 192 60.35 -28.92 20.87
C GLY A 192 59.17 -29.41 21.72
N SER A 193 58.85 -28.74 22.83
CA SER A 193 57.65 -29.01 23.63
C SER A 193 56.35 -28.76 22.86
N ASP A 194 56.40 -27.84 21.90
CA ASP A 194 55.25 -27.48 21.07
C ASP A 194 55.01 -28.53 19.98
N ILE A 195 56.04 -29.25 19.52
CA ILE A 195 55.90 -30.32 18.52
C ILE A 195 55.03 -31.47 19.07
N VAL A 196 55.36 -31.97 20.26
CA VAL A 196 54.61 -33.08 20.88
C VAL A 196 53.19 -32.64 21.20
N SER A 197 53.04 -31.43 21.78
CA SER A 197 51.73 -30.87 22.13
C SER A 197 50.86 -30.64 20.90
N ARG A 198 51.43 -30.09 19.81
CA ARG A 198 50.71 -29.84 18.55
C ARG A 198 50.33 -31.13 17.85
N TYR A 199 51.23 -32.12 17.79
CA TYR A 199 50.90 -33.43 17.24
C TYR A 199 49.77 -34.09 18.04
N TYR A 200 49.84 -34.07 19.37
CA TYR A 200 48.77 -34.55 20.23
C TYR A 200 47.44 -33.82 19.99
N GLN A 201 47.47 -32.49 19.88
CA GLN A 201 46.29 -31.69 19.55
C GLN A 201 45.70 -32.15 18.22
N TYR A 202 46.49 -32.27 17.15
CA TYR A 202 46.00 -32.69 15.84
C TYR A 202 45.33 -34.06 15.86
N VAL A 203 45.98 -35.08 16.44
CA VAL A 203 45.42 -36.46 16.44
C VAL A 203 44.22 -36.63 17.37
N THR A 204 43.95 -35.64 18.24
CA THR A 204 42.77 -35.61 19.12
C THR A 204 41.62 -34.76 18.60
N GLN A 205 41.82 -33.99 17.53
CA GLN A 205 40.76 -33.20 16.93
C GLN A 205 39.73 -34.08 16.19
N PRO A 206 38.44 -33.66 16.16
CA PRO A 206 37.41 -34.34 15.38
C PRO A 206 37.79 -34.51 13.91
N TRP A 207 38.41 -33.49 13.30
CA TRP A 207 38.82 -33.54 11.88
C TRP A 207 39.83 -34.64 11.56
N PHE A 208 40.56 -35.15 12.56
CA PHE A 208 41.46 -36.29 12.39
C PHE A 208 40.75 -37.62 12.67
N ILE A 209 40.06 -37.72 13.81
CA ILE A 209 39.45 -38.99 14.29
C ILE A 209 38.28 -39.42 13.39
N GLU A 210 37.47 -38.45 12.93
CA GLU A 210 36.31 -38.69 12.06
C GLU A 210 36.69 -39.14 10.65
N GLN A 211 37.98 -39.11 10.30
CA GLN A 211 38.51 -39.59 9.02
C GLN A 211 38.92 -41.07 9.04
N SER A 212 38.76 -41.76 10.17
CA SER A 212 38.93 -43.22 10.22
C SER A 212 38.01 -43.93 9.22
N GLN A 213 38.45 -45.07 8.66
CA GLN A 213 37.69 -45.84 7.66
C GLN A 213 36.26 -46.18 8.11
N ARG A 214 36.08 -46.45 9.41
CA ARG A 214 34.76 -46.72 10.00
C ARG A 214 33.85 -45.50 10.02
N ARG A 215 34.39 -44.31 10.30
CA ARG A 215 33.59 -43.08 10.47
C ARG A 215 33.39 -42.35 9.15
N ASN A 216 34.36 -42.39 8.24
CA ASN A 216 34.28 -41.87 6.87
C ASN A 216 34.48 -42.99 5.84
N PRO A 217 33.45 -43.82 5.56
CA PRO A 217 33.57 -44.90 4.58
C PRO A 217 33.68 -44.39 3.14
N GLN A 218 33.12 -43.22 2.84
CA GLN A 218 33.15 -42.62 1.50
C GLN A 218 34.52 -41.98 1.17
N ARG A 219 35.42 -41.87 2.15
CA ARG A 219 36.75 -41.25 2.04
C ARG A 219 36.73 -39.83 1.43
N GLY A 220 35.60 -39.13 1.54
CA GLY A 220 35.41 -37.77 1.01
C GLY A 220 35.86 -36.68 1.99
N VAL A 221 35.82 -35.42 1.52
CA VAL A 221 36.11 -34.25 2.35
C VAL A 221 35.05 -34.09 3.43
N ARG A 222 35.47 -33.67 4.62
CA ARG A 222 34.57 -33.33 5.74
C ARG A 222 34.94 -31.98 6.35
N TRP A 223 33.92 -31.22 6.73
CA TRP A 223 34.03 -29.92 7.37
C TRP A 223 33.85 -30.02 8.87
N PHE A 224 34.63 -29.24 9.61
CA PHE A 224 34.61 -29.18 11.07
C PHE A 224 34.70 -27.73 11.51
N THR A 225 34.01 -27.39 12.59
CA THR A 225 34.01 -26.05 13.16
C THR A 225 34.60 -26.14 14.57
N SER A 226 35.52 -25.23 14.91
CA SER A 226 36.12 -25.20 16.25
C SER A 226 35.10 -24.67 17.26
N ALA A 227 34.17 -25.52 17.70
CA ALA A 227 33.07 -25.15 18.59
C ALA A 227 33.44 -25.17 20.08
N GLN A 228 34.71 -24.94 20.43
CA GLN A 228 35.10 -24.92 21.84
C GLN A 228 34.67 -23.60 22.50
N PRO A 229 33.87 -23.63 23.59
CA PRO A 229 33.28 -22.45 24.20
C PRO A 229 34.28 -21.48 24.86
N TYR A 230 35.56 -21.85 24.97
CA TYR A 230 36.62 -21.06 25.61
C TYR A 230 37.65 -20.48 24.62
N VAL A 231 37.43 -20.65 23.32
CA VAL A 231 38.34 -20.17 22.27
C VAL A 231 37.94 -18.75 21.88
N THR A 232 38.89 -17.81 21.92
CA THR A 232 38.66 -16.43 21.48
C THR A 232 38.29 -16.39 19.99
N ASP A 233 37.55 -15.38 19.55
CA ASP A 233 37.11 -15.29 18.14
C ASP A 233 38.27 -15.33 17.13
N GLU A 234 39.43 -14.77 17.50
CA GLU A 234 40.65 -14.81 16.68
C GLU A 234 41.23 -16.22 16.49
N GLN A 235 40.90 -17.16 17.38
CA GLN A 235 41.38 -18.54 17.34
C GLN A 235 40.35 -19.50 16.72
N LYS A 236 39.14 -19.03 16.40
CA LYS A 236 38.12 -19.86 15.75
C LYS A 236 38.53 -20.15 14.30
N LYS A 237 38.36 -21.41 13.91
CA LYS A 237 38.73 -21.91 12.59
C LYS A 237 37.67 -22.88 12.07
N VAL A 238 37.53 -22.89 10.75
CA VAL A 238 36.79 -23.90 10.00
C VAL A 238 37.81 -24.80 9.32
N THR A 239 37.74 -26.10 9.58
CA THR A 239 38.70 -27.09 9.08
C THR A 239 38.04 -28.00 8.05
N ALA A 240 38.56 -27.99 6.82
CA ALA A 240 38.29 -29.05 5.85
C ALA A 240 39.35 -30.13 6.00
N SER A 241 38.97 -31.41 5.96
CA SER A 241 39.92 -32.51 6.01
C SER A 241 39.52 -33.66 5.10
N LEU A 242 40.51 -34.44 4.67
CA LEU A 242 40.32 -35.67 3.94
C LEU A 242 41.40 -36.70 4.30
N PRO A 243 41.09 -38.00 4.21
CA PRO A 243 42.05 -39.03 4.54
C PRO A 243 43.00 -39.32 3.37
N LEU A 244 44.20 -39.79 3.74
CA LEU A 244 45.14 -40.42 2.83
C LEU A 244 45.12 -41.93 3.04
N ASP A 245 44.72 -42.66 2.01
CA ASP A 245 44.67 -44.11 2.00
C ASP A 245 45.41 -44.66 0.79
N HIS A 246 46.04 -45.81 0.97
CA HIS A 246 46.60 -46.63 -0.11
C HIS A 246 46.66 -48.09 0.36
N ASP A 247 46.38 -49.06 -0.53
CA ASP A 247 46.37 -50.49 -0.23
C ASP A 247 45.60 -50.90 1.05
N ASN A 248 44.39 -50.34 1.20
CA ASN A 248 43.51 -50.51 2.37
C ASN A 248 44.11 -50.04 3.71
N TYR A 249 45.25 -49.37 3.70
CA TYR A 249 45.86 -48.75 4.87
C TYR A 249 45.56 -47.26 4.91
N TRP A 250 45.04 -46.79 6.04
CA TRP A 250 44.85 -45.38 6.33
C TRP A 250 46.13 -44.79 6.90
N TYR A 251 46.84 -43.95 6.15
CA TYR A 251 48.12 -43.37 6.55
C TYR A 251 47.96 -42.18 7.50
N GLY A 252 47.02 -41.30 7.18
CA GLY A 252 46.87 -40.03 7.87
C GLY A 252 45.76 -39.18 7.31
N VAL A 253 45.80 -37.90 7.65
CA VAL A 253 44.79 -36.92 7.27
C VAL A 253 45.48 -35.67 6.75
N LEU A 254 45.04 -35.19 5.59
CA LEU A 254 45.35 -33.87 5.10
C LEU A 254 44.22 -32.93 5.51
N ALA A 255 44.56 -31.77 6.05
CA ALA A 255 43.59 -30.79 6.52
C ALA A 255 43.99 -29.36 6.13
N MET A 256 42.99 -28.50 6.08
CA MET A 256 43.11 -27.08 5.79
C MET A 256 42.23 -26.29 6.74
N ASP A 257 42.85 -25.38 7.47
CA ASP A 257 42.21 -24.45 8.38
C ASP A 257 41.96 -23.11 7.68
N ILE A 258 40.72 -22.63 7.78
CA ILE A 258 40.27 -21.31 7.40
C ILE A 258 39.98 -20.52 8.68
N PRO A 259 40.74 -19.47 9.00
CA PRO A 259 40.44 -18.60 10.14
C PRO A 259 39.07 -17.96 9.95
N VAL A 260 38.24 -17.99 11.01
CA VAL A 260 36.92 -17.36 10.99
C VAL A 260 37.02 -15.86 10.72
N ALA A 261 38.08 -15.21 11.21
CA ALA A 261 38.38 -13.81 10.89
C ALA A 261 38.57 -13.53 9.39
N SER A 262 39.06 -14.50 8.60
CA SER A 262 39.16 -14.37 7.14
C SER A 262 37.79 -14.41 6.47
N LEU A 263 36.91 -15.30 6.94
CA LEU A 263 35.51 -15.35 6.48
C LEU A 263 34.76 -14.08 6.88
N GLN A 264 34.98 -13.58 8.09
CA GLN A 264 34.40 -12.32 8.56
C GLN A 264 34.77 -11.15 7.67
N ARG A 265 36.06 -11.00 7.35
CA ARG A 265 36.55 -9.95 6.46
C ARG A 265 35.93 -10.04 5.07
N PHE A 266 35.83 -11.26 4.53
CA PHE A 266 35.14 -11.49 3.26
C PHE A 266 33.68 -11.02 3.30
N LEU A 267 32.92 -11.36 4.36
CA LEU A 267 31.53 -10.93 4.50
C LEU A 267 31.40 -9.42 4.70
N ARG A 268 32.34 -8.77 5.41
CA ARG A 268 32.39 -7.31 5.55
C ARG A 268 32.66 -6.62 4.22
N ASP A 269 33.63 -7.08 3.45
CA ASP A 269 33.94 -6.53 2.12
C ASP A 269 32.74 -6.70 1.15
N ALA A 270 31.96 -7.76 1.32
CA ALA A 270 30.72 -7.97 0.58
C ALA A 270 29.60 -7.03 1.04
N ALA A 271 29.49 -6.77 2.35
CA ALA A 271 28.54 -5.83 2.93
C ALA A 271 28.86 -4.38 2.60
N GLU A 272 30.12 -3.94 2.54
CA GLU A 272 30.46 -2.55 2.20
C GLU A 272 30.00 -2.15 0.78
N LYS A 273 29.87 -3.12 -0.12
CA LYS A 273 29.33 -2.91 -1.48
C LYS A 273 27.81 -2.77 -1.50
N ASP A 274 27.13 -3.17 -0.43
CA ASP A 274 25.68 -3.27 -0.34
C ASP A 274 25.21 -2.58 0.96
N ILE A 275 24.71 -1.36 0.85
CA ILE A 275 24.55 -0.39 1.96
C ILE A 275 23.64 -0.90 3.10
N GLU A 276 22.89 -1.98 2.89
CA GLU A 276 21.85 -2.45 3.82
C GLU A 276 21.97 -3.96 4.14
N GLY A 277 21.79 -4.30 5.41
CA GLY A 277 21.64 -5.69 5.87
C GLY A 277 22.94 -6.39 6.24
N GLU A 278 22.79 -7.42 7.06
CA GLU A 278 23.88 -8.15 7.68
C GLU A 278 23.98 -9.55 7.08
N TYR A 279 25.18 -9.95 6.64
CA TYR A 279 25.46 -11.32 6.23
C TYR A 279 25.92 -12.12 7.44
N GLN A 280 25.36 -13.32 7.64
CA GLN A 280 25.73 -14.22 8.72
C GLN A 280 25.97 -15.63 8.16
N LEU A 281 27.10 -16.23 8.50
CA LEU A 281 27.46 -17.59 8.07
C LEU A 281 27.25 -18.58 9.21
N TYR A 282 26.50 -19.64 8.94
CA TYR A 282 26.17 -20.69 9.90
C TYR A 282 26.71 -22.04 9.44
N ASP A 283 27.04 -22.91 10.40
CA ASP A 283 27.36 -24.31 10.11
C ASP A 283 26.10 -25.18 9.89
N ASN A 284 26.31 -26.46 9.58
CA ASN A 284 25.26 -27.46 9.39
C ASN A 284 24.35 -27.69 10.61
N HIS A 285 24.78 -27.25 11.80
CA HIS A 285 24.00 -27.30 13.04
C HIS A 285 23.35 -25.96 13.38
N LEU A 286 23.36 -25.00 12.43
CA LEU A 286 22.86 -23.65 12.59
C LEU A 286 23.48 -22.93 13.79
N ARG A 287 24.77 -23.15 14.01
CA ARG A 287 25.59 -22.31 14.90
C ARG A 287 26.23 -21.21 14.10
N LEU A 288 26.14 -19.98 14.60
CA LEU A 288 26.75 -18.82 13.98
C LEU A 288 28.27 -18.98 14.01
N LEU A 289 28.88 -18.94 12.83
CA LEU A 289 30.34 -18.95 12.67
C LEU A 289 30.88 -17.52 12.68
N THR A 290 30.29 -16.64 11.90
CA THR A 290 30.68 -15.23 11.79
C THR A 290 29.61 -14.40 11.10
N ASP A 291 29.74 -13.09 11.16
CA ASP A 291 28.82 -12.11 10.61
C ASP A 291 29.56 -10.89 10.03
N SER A 292 28.87 -10.10 9.21
CA SER A 292 29.40 -8.87 8.63
C SER A 292 29.21 -7.64 9.53
N ALA A 293 28.65 -7.78 10.74
CA ALA A 293 28.37 -6.63 11.59
C ALA A 293 29.69 -5.99 12.09
N PRO A 294 29.75 -4.66 12.25
CA PRO A 294 30.88 -3.98 12.89
C PRO A 294 31.03 -4.45 14.34
N GLU A 295 32.26 -4.53 14.85
CA GLU A 295 32.56 -4.97 16.24
C GLU A 295 31.83 -4.18 17.35
N GLN A 296 31.35 -2.98 17.04
CA GLN A 296 30.63 -2.11 17.98
C GLN A 296 29.11 -2.31 17.97
N GLN A 297 28.56 -3.07 17.02
CA GLN A 297 27.15 -3.41 16.93
C GLN A 297 26.95 -4.87 17.29
N THR A 298 25.96 -5.15 18.14
CA THR A 298 25.51 -6.52 18.36
C THR A 298 24.88 -7.02 17.07
N ALA A 299 25.43 -8.12 16.52
CA ALA A 299 24.82 -8.86 15.42
C ALA A 299 23.31 -9.05 15.67
N ASN A 300 22.50 -9.00 14.62
CA ASN A 300 21.07 -9.28 14.71
C ASN A 300 20.88 -10.77 15.08
N THR A 301 20.90 -11.05 16.38
CA THR A 301 20.81 -12.40 16.90
C THR A 301 19.36 -12.87 16.89
N LEU A 302 19.12 -13.95 16.14
CA LEU A 302 17.83 -14.61 16.12
C LEU A 302 17.55 -15.25 17.48
N ASN A 303 16.34 -15.08 18.01
CA ASN A 303 15.91 -15.77 19.22
C ASN A 303 15.73 -17.28 18.96
N ASP A 304 15.74 -18.11 20.00
CA ASP A 304 15.66 -19.58 19.85
C ASP A 304 14.43 -20.04 19.05
N ARG A 305 13.29 -19.35 19.23
CA ARG A 305 12.07 -19.61 18.45
C ARG A 305 12.23 -19.29 16.97
N GLU A 306 12.90 -18.20 16.66
CA GLU A 306 13.16 -17.76 15.28
C GLU A 306 14.13 -18.70 14.59
N ARG A 307 15.19 -19.14 15.29
CA ARG A 307 16.13 -20.16 14.79
C ARG A 307 15.43 -21.49 14.51
N ALA A 308 14.54 -21.93 15.40
CA ALA A 308 13.80 -23.18 15.20
C ALA A 308 12.86 -23.12 13.98
N LEU A 309 12.20 -21.98 13.76
CA LEU A 309 11.38 -21.75 12.57
C LEU A 309 12.24 -21.73 11.30
N LEU A 310 13.37 -21.03 11.34
CA LEU A 310 14.30 -20.96 10.23
C LEU A 310 14.88 -22.33 9.87
N ALA A 311 15.28 -23.12 10.87
CA ALA A 311 15.79 -24.47 10.69
C ALA A 311 14.81 -25.36 9.92
N ARG A 312 13.52 -25.31 10.29
CA ARG A 312 12.46 -26.07 9.62
C ARG A 312 12.26 -25.67 8.16
N GLU A 313 12.54 -24.41 7.81
CA GLU A 313 12.37 -23.93 6.44
C GLU A 313 13.62 -24.20 5.58
N ILE A 314 14.82 -24.10 6.16
CA ILE A 314 16.11 -24.49 5.53
C ILE A 314 16.16 -25.99 5.20
N GLU A 315 15.46 -26.83 5.96
CA GLU A 315 15.32 -28.26 5.65
C GLU A 315 14.48 -28.53 4.39
N LYS A 316 13.56 -27.63 4.04
CA LYS A 316 12.67 -27.80 2.88
C LYS A 316 13.29 -27.32 1.58
N ASP A 317 14.03 -26.21 1.65
CA ASP A 317 14.56 -25.54 0.46
C ASP A 317 15.98 -25.03 0.70
N THR A 318 16.83 -25.16 -0.32
CA THR A 318 18.23 -24.73 -0.26
C THR A 318 18.37 -23.21 -0.27
N LEU A 319 17.39 -22.51 -0.82
CA LEU A 319 17.33 -21.07 -0.87
C LEU A 319 15.93 -20.57 -0.49
N GLY A 320 15.83 -19.42 0.16
CA GLY A 320 14.52 -18.90 0.53
C GLY A 320 14.55 -17.58 1.27
N GLY A 321 13.37 -17.19 1.75
CA GLY A 321 13.19 -15.98 2.53
C GLY A 321 11.98 -16.06 3.45
N LEU A 322 12.14 -15.65 4.70
CA LEU A 322 11.14 -15.71 5.74
C LEU A 322 11.13 -14.41 6.54
N ARG A 323 9.92 -13.92 6.83
CA ARG A 323 9.75 -12.79 7.74
C ARG A 323 9.59 -13.29 9.17
N LEU A 324 10.51 -12.90 10.04
CA LEU A 324 10.60 -13.25 11.45
C LEU A 324 10.43 -11.98 12.29
N GLY A 325 9.18 -11.67 12.64
CA GLY A 325 8.84 -10.46 13.39
C GLY A 325 9.24 -9.18 12.64
N THR A 326 10.23 -8.46 13.17
CA THR A 326 10.81 -7.25 12.58
C THR A 326 11.94 -7.53 11.60
N HIS A 327 12.39 -8.78 11.50
CA HIS A 327 13.46 -9.18 10.61
C HIS A 327 12.90 -9.84 9.34
N TYR A 328 13.54 -9.56 8.22
CA TYR A 328 13.43 -10.37 7.02
C TYR A 328 14.75 -11.11 6.84
N VAL A 329 14.68 -12.44 6.79
CA VAL A 329 15.83 -13.32 6.68
C VAL A 329 15.73 -14.07 5.37
N SER A 330 16.73 -13.92 4.51
CA SER A 330 16.94 -14.79 3.36
C SER A 330 18.12 -15.72 3.60
N TRP A 331 18.08 -16.93 3.04
CA TRP A 331 19.14 -17.91 3.18
C TRP A 331 19.49 -18.56 1.85
N GLU A 332 20.73 -19.04 1.78
CA GLU A 332 21.27 -19.85 0.70
C GLU A 332 22.25 -20.86 1.27
N ARG A 333 22.02 -22.15 1.01
CA ARG A 333 22.94 -23.23 1.36
C ARG A 333 24.12 -23.21 0.39
N LEU A 334 25.33 -23.32 0.91
CA LEU A 334 26.55 -23.39 0.08
C LEU A 334 26.73 -24.81 -0.47
N ASP A 335 27.20 -24.94 -1.70
CA ASP A 335 27.36 -26.24 -2.36
C ASP A 335 28.65 -26.94 -1.91
N HIS A 336 29.72 -26.17 -1.68
CA HIS A 336 31.05 -26.68 -1.34
C HIS A 336 31.40 -26.54 0.14
N PHE A 337 30.46 -26.07 0.96
CA PHE A 337 30.60 -25.95 2.41
C PHE A 337 29.33 -26.43 3.12
N ASP A 338 29.48 -27.23 4.16
CA ASP A 338 28.36 -27.77 4.93
C ASP A 338 27.81 -26.71 5.91
N GLY A 339 27.14 -25.70 5.34
CA GLY A 339 26.60 -24.57 6.06
C GLY A 339 25.70 -23.68 5.20
N VAL A 340 25.18 -22.63 5.82
CA VAL A 340 24.18 -21.74 5.22
C VAL A 340 24.59 -20.30 5.42
N LEU A 341 24.52 -19.52 4.34
CA LEU A 341 24.68 -18.07 4.37
C LEU A 341 23.30 -17.42 4.52
N LEU A 342 23.15 -16.59 5.54
CA LEU A 342 21.96 -15.81 5.79
C LEU A 342 22.24 -14.34 5.46
N ARG A 343 21.20 -13.65 5.01
CA ARG A 343 21.14 -12.19 5.02
C ARG A 343 19.96 -11.75 5.88
N VAL A 344 20.25 -10.97 6.91
CA VAL A 344 19.28 -10.48 7.90
C VAL A 344 19.10 -8.98 7.70
N HIS A 345 17.85 -8.55 7.58
CA HIS A 345 17.47 -7.13 7.51
C HIS A 345 16.41 -6.80 8.53
N THR A 346 16.54 -5.66 9.18
CA THR A 346 15.47 -5.11 10.01
C THR A 346 14.45 -4.37 9.15
N LEU A 347 13.21 -4.26 9.67
CA LEU A 347 12.16 -3.46 9.04
C LEU A 347 12.58 -1.99 8.89
N ARG A 348 13.41 -1.47 9.80
CA ARG A 348 13.89 -0.09 9.76
C ARG A 348 14.86 0.13 8.61
N GLU A 349 15.81 -0.77 8.42
CA GLU A 349 16.76 -0.72 7.29
C GLU A 349 16.00 -0.84 5.96
N GLY A 350 15.06 -1.78 5.86
CA GLY A 350 14.23 -1.92 4.65
C GLY A 350 13.37 -0.70 4.33
N ILE A 351 12.95 0.07 5.34
CA ILE A 351 12.22 1.34 5.15
C ILE A 351 13.16 2.48 4.73
N GLN A 352 14.39 2.52 5.27
CA GLN A 352 15.38 3.53 4.91
C GLN A 352 15.96 3.32 3.52
N GLY A 353 15.96 2.09 3.02
CA GLY A 353 16.47 1.78 1.70
C GLY A 353 15.65 2.31 0.54
N ASN A 354 16.19 2.12 -0.67
CA ASN A 354 15.60 2.61 -1.92
C ASN A 354 14.15 2.14 -2.08
N PHE A 355 13.86 0.87 -1.82
CA PHE A 355 12.51 0.31 -1.90
C PHE A 355 11.58 0.88 -0.81
N GLY A 356 12.08 1.08 0.40
CA GLY A 356 11.33 1.69 1.49
C GLY A 356 10.95 3.15 1.20
N SER A 357 11.89 3.94 0.71
CA SER A 357 11.68 5.33 0.30
C SER A 357 10.64 5.44 -0.82
N ILE A 358 10.71 4.57 -1.83
CA ILE A 358 9.70 4.49 -2.90
C ILE A 358 8.33 4.12 -2.33
N SER A 359 8.26 3.14 -1.42
CA SER A 359 7.00 2.76 -0.75
C SER A 359 6.41 3.92 0.05
N ILE A 360 7.22 4.65 0.82
CA ILE A 360 6.77 5.82 1.58
C ILE A 360 6.22 6.88 0.62
N ALA A 361 6.96 7.21 -0.45
CA ALA A 361 6.52 8.20 -1.43
C ALA A 361 5.18 7.80 -2.09
N LEU A 362 5.02 6.53 -2.46
CA LEU A 362 3.78 6.02 -3.06
C LEU A 362 2.61 6.09 -2.07
N THR A 363 2.83 5.74 -0.80
CA THR A 363 1.79 5.86 0.24
C THR A 363 1.40 7.32 0.50
N LEU A 364 2.38 8.24 0.56
CA LEU A 364 2.12 9.67 0.70
C LEU A 364 1.35 10.23 -0.50
N LEU A 365 1.72 9.84 -1.72
CA LEU A 365 1.01 10.23 -2.94
C LEU A 365 -0.44 9.74 -2.91
N TRP A 366 -0.67 8.51 -2.47
CA TRP A 366 -2.02 7.96 -2.31
C TRP A 366 -2.83 8.70 -1.25
N VAL A 367 -2.24 9.04 -0.10
CA VAL A 367 -2.89 9.84 0.95
C VAL A 367 -3.25 11.24 0.42
N LEU A 368 -2.35 11.89 -0.31
CA LEU A 368 -2.61 13.20 -0.90
C LEU A 368 -3.72 13.14 -1.97
N PHE A 369 -3.68 12.12 -2.82
CA PHE A 369 -4.70 11.90 -3.85
C PHE A 369 -6.08 11.62 -3.24
N THR A 370 -6.15 10.78 -2.21
CA THR A 370 -7.40 10.48 -1.49
C THR A 370 -7.94 11.70 -0.75
N ALA A 371 -7.09 12.51 -0.12
CA ALA A 371 -7.48 13.78 0.48
C ALA A 371 -8.05 14.75 -0.57
N MET A 372 -7.40 14.87 -1.73
CA MET A 372 -7.89 15.69 -2.84
C MET A 372 -9.27 15.23 -3.34
N LEU A 373 -9.47 13.92 -3.48
CA LEU A 373 -10.77 13.35 -3.85
C LEU A 373 -11.85 13.66 -2.81
N LEU A 374 -11.54 13.55 -1.50
CA LEU A 374 -12.48 13.85 -0.42
C LEU A 374 -12.89 15.33 -0.41
N ILE A 375 -11.93 16.23 -0.61
CA ILE A 375 -12.20 17.67 -0.74
C ILE A 375 -13.08 17.94 -1.96
N SER A 376 -12.73 17.37 -3.12
CA SER A 376 -13.51 17.51 -4.36
C SER A 376 -14.95 17.01 -4.17
N TRP A 377 -15.11 15.84 -3.55
CA TRP A 377 -16.42 15.28 -3.22
C TRP A 377 -17.25 16.23 -2.34
N GLY A 378 -16.65 16.79 -1.29
CA GLY A 378 -17.30 17.76 -0.41
C GLY A 378 -17.77 19.02 -1.15
N VAL A 379 -16.88 19.61 -1.99
CA VAL A 379 -17.17 20.81 -2.78
C VAL A 379 -18.28 20.55 -3.79
N ILE A 380 -18.20 19.48 -4.57
CA ILE A 380 -19.21 19.14 -5.59
C ILE A 380 -20.58 18.94 -4.92
N ARG A 381 -20.62 18.23 -3.79
CA ARG A 381 -21.87 17.98 -3.07
C ARG A 381 -22.48 19.28 -2.51
N HIS A 382 -21.64 20.19 -2.02
CA HIS A 382 -22.06 21.51 -1.56
C HIS A 382 -22.65 22.35 -2.70
N ILE A 383 -21.96 22.40 -3.85
CA ILE A 383 -22.42 23.14 -5.04
C ILE A 383 -23.77 22.60 -5.54
N VAL A 384 -23.90 21.28 -5.70
CA VAL A 384 -25.15 20.66 -6.19
C VAL A 384 -26.33 20.95 -5.25
N LYS A 385 -26.10 20.90 -3.93
CA LYS A 385 -27.12 21.23 -2.93
C LYS A 385 -27.54 22.71 -3.04
N ASN A 386 -26.58 23.63 -3.09
CA ASN A 386 -26.86 25.06 -3.18
C ASN A 386 -27.57 25.43 -4.49
N MET A 387 -27.15 24.84 -5.60
CA MET A 387 -27.77 25.03 -6.91
C MET A 387 -29.24 24.61 -6.89
N PHE A 388 -29.55 23.47 -6.28
CA PHE A 388 -30.93 22.99 -6.18
C PHE A 388 -31.82 23.93 -5.34
N VAL A 389 -31.31 24.43 -4.22
CA VAL A 389 -32.03 25.39 -3.37
C VAL A 389 -32.26 26.71 -4.11
N LEU A 390 -31.23 27.22 -4.79
CA LEU A 390 -31.31 28.48 -5.52
C LEU A 390 -32.30 28.40 -6.69
N GLN A 391 -32.28 27.31 -7.46
CA GLN A 391 -33.24 27.08 -8.55
C GLN A 391 -34.68 27.07 -8.06
N ASN A 392 -34.97 26.39 -6.95
CA ASN A 392 -36.32 26.37 -6.37
C ASN A 392 -36.77 27.74 -5.87
N SER A 393 -35.87 28.51 -5.25
CA SER A 393 -36.17 29.87 -4.79
C SER A 393 -36.47 30.81 -5.95
N LEU A 394 -35.67 30.78 -7.02
CA LEU A 394 -35.87 31.59 -8.21
C LEU A 394 -37.18 31.21 -8.91
N GLN A 395 -37.49 29.91 -9.01
CA GLN A 395 -38.75 29.46 -9.58
C GLN A 395 -39.95 29.94 -8.76
N TRP A 396 -39.87 29.90 -7.43
CA TRP A 396 -40.96 30.39 -6.57
C TRP A 396 -41.17 31.91 -6.73
N GLN A 397 -40.10 32.70 -6.72
CA GLN A 397 -40.15 34.16 -6.92
C GLN A 397 -40.64 34.56 -8.33
N ALA A 398 -40.30 33.78 -9.36
CA ALA A 398 -40.76 34.03 -10.72
C ALA A 398 -42.28 33.82 -10.87
N TRP A 399 -42.92 33.03 -10.00
CA TRP A 399 -44.35 32.72 -10.10
C TRP A 399 -45.23 33.50 -9.12
N HIS A 400 -44.70 33.90 -7.96
CA HIS A 400 -45.51 34.50 -6.89
C HIS A 400 -45.14 35.96 -6.63
N ASP A 401 -46.13 36.75 -6.24
CA ASP A 401 -45.90 38.09 -5.70
C ASP A 401 -45.29 37.97 -4.28
N PRO A 402 -44.14 38.59 -4.01
CA PRO A 402 -43.40 38.38 -2.76
C PRO A 402 -44.15 38.90 -1.53
N LEU A 403 -45.01 39.91 -1.70
CA LEU A 403 -45.80 40.49 -0.61
C LEU A 403 -47.03 39.64 -0.29
N THR A 404 -47.84 39.34 -1.30
CA THR A 404 -49.16 38.73 -1.13
C THR A 404 -49.15 37.21 -1.19
N ARG A 405 -48.06 36.59 -1.66
CA ARG A 405 -47.92 35.13 -1.89
C ARG A 405 -48.88 34.55 -2.93
N LEU A 406 -49.77 35.34 -3.51
CA LEU A 406 -50.59 34.99 -4.68
C LEU A 406 -49.73 34.93 -5.95
N TYR A 407 -50.29 34.48 -7.07
CA TYR A 407 -49.57 34.57 -8.34
C TYR A 407 -49.23 36.02 -8.67
N ASN A 408 -48.03 36.27 -9.21
CA ASN A 408 -47.76 37.55 -9.83
C ASN A 408 -48.53 37.65 -11.16
N ARG A 409 -48.58 38.86 -11.75
CA ARG A 409 -49.29 39.11 -13.01
C ARG A 409 -48.91 38.12 -14.12
N GLY A 410 -47.61 37.90 -14.35
CA GLY A 410 -47.14 37.01 -15.42
C GLY A 410 -47.64 35.57 -15.24
N ALA A 411 -47.45 35.01 -14.03
CA ALA A 411 -47.87 33.65 -13.72
C ALA A 411 -49.38 33.48 -13.72
N LEU A 412 -50.14 34.49 -13.26
CA LEU A 412 -51.60 34.47 -13.32
C LEU A 412 -52.07 34.41 -14.77
N PHE A 413 -51.59 35.29 -15.63
CA PHE A 413 -51.99 35.35 -17.04
C PHE A 413 -51.63 34.06 -17.77
N GLU A 414 -50.42 33.55 -17.58
CA GLU A 414 -49.98 32.29 -18.19
C GLU A 414 -50.88 31.11 -17.78
N LYS A 415 -51.22 31.00 -16.48
CA LYS A 415 -52.11 29.95 -15.99
C LYS A 415 -53.56 30.15 -16.44
N ALA A 416 -54.06 31.38 -16.37
CA ALA A 416 -55.42 31.73 -16.73
C ALA A 416 -55.70 31.46 -18.21
N SER A 417 -54.81 31.86 -19.12
CA SER A 417 -54.95 31.60 -20.56
C SER A 417 -54.92 30.10 -20.90
N ARG A 418 -54.13 29.30 -20.17
CA ARG A 418 -54.15 27.82 -20.31
C ARG A 418 -55.46 27.22 -19.80
N LEU A 419 -55.95 27.67 -18.65
CA LEU A 419 -57.21 27.21 -18.10
C LEU A 419 -58.38 27.59 -19.00
N ALA A 420 -58.41 28.81 -19.52
CA ALA A 420 -59.48 29.28 -20.39
C ALA A 420 -59.57 28.45 -21.68
N LYS A 421 -58.44 28.12 -22.32
CA LYS A 421 -58.38 27.20 -23.47
C LYS A 421 -58.95 25.82 -23.13
N ARG A 422 -58.54 25.24 -22.00
CA ARG A 422 -59.00 23.92 -21.54
C ARG A 422 -60.52 23.89 -21.28
N TYR A 423 -61.04 24.93 -20.65
CA TYR A 423 -62.47 25.02 -20.32
C TYR A 423 -63.33 25.34 -21.55
N ARG A 424 -62.79 26.06 -22.54
CA ARG A 424 -63.41 26.26 -23.86
C ARG A 424 -63.64 24.94 -24.59
N GLU A 425 -62.62 24.08 -24.63
CA GLU A 425 -62.70 22.76 -25.28
C GLU A 425 -63.78 21.87 -24.63
N ALA A 426 -63.93 21.96 -23.32
CA ALA A 426 -64.95 21.23 -22.56
C ALA A 426 -66.33 21.92 -22.55
N ARG A 427 -66.46 23.13 -23.14
CA ARG A 427 -67.66 24.00 -23.05
C ARG A 427 -68.16 24.17 -21.62
N GLN A 428 -67.23 24.32 -20.68
CA GLN A 428 -67.53 24.46 -19.26
C GLN A 428 -67.49 25.94 -18.84
N PRO A 429 -68.26 26.36 -17.82
CA PRO A 429 -68.28 27.74 -17.37
C PRO A 429 -66.87 28.25 -17.00
N PHE A 430 -66.59 29.52 -17.27
CA PHE A 430 -65.31 30.14 -16.90
C PHE A 430 -65.55 31.62 -16.59
N SER A 431 -65.24 32.05 -15.38
CA SER A 431 -65.52 33.42 -14.94
C SER A 431 -64.28 34.10 -14.37
N VAL A 432 -64.21 35.42 -14.52
CA VAL A 432 -63.12 36.27 -14.05
C VAL A 432 -63.70 37.35 -13.13
N ILE A 433 -63.03 37.58 -12.01
CA ILE A 433 -63.32 38.68 -11.08
C ILE A 433 -62.10 39.60 -11.06
N GLN A 434 -62.30 40.85 -11.44
CA GLN A 434 -61.32 41.91 -11.25
C GLN A 434 -61.70 42.68 -9.98
N LEU A 435 -60.76 42.81 -9.04
CA LEU A 435 -60.96 43.36 -7.71
C LEU A 435 -59.95 44.48 -7.47
N ASP A 436 -60.41 45.56 -6.85
CA ASP A 436 -59.54 46.64 -6.40
C ASP A 436 -59.93 47.13 -5.01
N LEU A 437 -58.93 47.41 -4.18
CA LEU A 437 -59.13 47.88 -2.81
C LEU A 437 -59.47 49.37 -2.80
N ASP A 438 -60.66 49.69 -2.29
CA ASP A 438 -61.16 51.06 -2.27
C ASP A 438 -60.29 51.95 -1.38
N TYR A 439 -59.97 53.15 -1.87
CA TYR A 439 -59.21 54.18 -1.15
C TYR A 439 -57.83 53.70 -0.64
N PHE A 440 -57.21 52.69 -1.27
CA PHE A 440 -55.91 52.18 -0.84
C PHE A 440 -54.82 53.25 -0.81
N LYS A 441 -54.81 54.17 -1.79
CA LYS A 441 -53.91 55.33 -1.76
C LYS A 441 -54.06 56.17 -0.47
N SER A 442 -55.27 56.39 0.01
CA SER A 442 -55.52 57.11 1.27
C SER A 442 -54.96 56.37 2.48
N VAL A 443 -54.97 55.04 2.46
CA VAL A 443 -54.35 54.22 3.51
C VAL A 443 -52.83 54.44 3.53
N ASN A 444 -52.19 54.43 2.35
CA ASN A 444 -50.76 54.72 2.24
C ASN A 444 -50.43 56.14 2.69
N ASP A 445 -51.20 57.12 2.24
CA ASP A 445 -50.96 58.53 2.54
C ASP A 445 -51.13 58.82 4.05
N ARG A 446 -52.07 58.15 4.72
CA ARG A 446 -52.40 58.39 6.14
C ARG A 446 -51.59 57.55 7.13
N PHE A 447 -51.25 56.32 6.78
CA PHE A 447 -50.64 55.33 7.70
C PHE A 447 -49.29 54.79 7.23
N GLY A 448 -48.80 55.27 6.07
CA GLY A 448 -47.53 54.86 5.47
C GLY A 448 -47.61 53.55 4.71
N HIS A 449 -46.62 53.31 3.84
CA HIS A 449 -46.58 52.14 2.96
C HIS A 449 -46.58 50.80 3.71
N GLN A 450 -46.00 50.72 4.91
CA GLN A 450 -46.02 49.49 5.72
C GLN A 450 -47.44 49.10 6.18
N ALA A 451 -48.35 50.07 6.34
CA ALA A 451 -49.76 49.81 6.61
C ALA A 451 -50.47 49.31 5.34
N GLY A 452 -50.16 49.91 4.19
CA GLY A 452 -50.64 49.43 2.89
C GLY A 452 -50.20 47.99 2.59
N ASP A 453 -48.95 47.64 2.85
CA ASP A 453 -48.42 46.29 2.65
C ASP A 453 -49.17 45.25 3.48
N ARG A 454 -49.52 45.60 4.73
CA ARG A 454 -50.36 44.76 5.59
C ARG A 454 -51.77 44.62 5.07
N VAL A 455 -52.35 45.70 4.57
CA VAL A 455 -53.67 45.69 3.93
C VAL A 455 -53.69 44.77 2.72
N LEU A 456 -52.69 44.86 1.84
CA LEU A 456 -52.56 43.98 0.66
C LEU A 456 -52.39 42.52 1.05
N SER A 457 -51.51 42.24 2.02
CA SER A 457 -51.26 40.87 2.50
C SER A 457 -52.51 40.27 3.14
N HIS A 458 -53.26 41.07 3.91
CA HIS A 458 -54.49 40.63 4.54
C HIS A 458 -55.58 40.35 3.50
N ALA A 459 -55.79 41.27 2.56
CA ALA A 459 -56.75 41.09 1.46
C ALA A 459 -56.42 39.84 0.63
N ALA A 460 -55.15 39.63 0.29
CA ALA A 460 -54.69 38.44 -0.41
C ALA A 460 -54.95 37.14 0.36
N GLY A 461 -54.71 37.13 1.67
CA GLY A 461 -55.03 35.98 2.53
C GLY A 461 -56.53 35.68 2.61
N LEU A 462 -57.37 36.73 2.63
CA LEU A 462 -58.83 36.58 2.57
C LEU A 462 -59.29 36.05 1.22
N ILE A 463 -58.74 36.55 0.11
CA ILE A 463 -59.02 36.05 -1.24
C ILE A 463 -58.64 34.56 -1.32
N GLY A 464 -57.39 34.23 -0.98
CA GLY A 464 -56.87 32.85 -1.06
C GLY A 464 -57.63 31.84 -0.21
N SER A 465 -58.10 32.23 0.99
CA SER A 465 -58.90 31.36 1.87
C SER A 465 -60.39 31.30 1.53
N THR A 466 -60.85 32.11 0.57
CA THR A 466 -62.24 32.14 0.12
C THR A 466 -62.45 31.33 -1.15
N ILE A 467 -61.44 31.29 -2.03
CA ILE A 467 -61.49 30.55 -3.29
C ILE A 467 -61.15 29.06 -3.10
N ARG A 468 -61.50 28.22 -4.08
CA ARG A 468 -61.25 26.76 -4.07
C ARG A 468 -59.82 26.46 -4.52
N ALA A 469 -59.35 25.23 -4.29
CA ALA A 469 -58.02 24.79 -4.70
C ALA A 469 -57.77 24.83 -6.23
N HIS A 470 -58.83 24.78 -7.04
CA HIS A 470 -58.74 24.87 -8.51
C HIS A 470 -58.91 26.29 -9.05
N ASP A 471 -59.33 27.23 -8.20
CA ASP A 471 -59.38 28.65 -8.54
C ASP A 471 -57.98 29.23 -8.41
N ILE A 472 -57.67 30.25 -9.21
CA ILE A 472 -56.38 30.94 -9.10
C ILE A 472 -56.62 32.43 -8.86
N ALA A 473 -55.80 33.02 -8.00
CA ALA A 473 -55.79 34.44 -7.74
C ALA A 473 -54.37 34.97 -7.89
N GLY A 474 -54.27 36.20 -8.40
CA GLY A 474 -52.99 36.88 -8.54
C GLY A 474 -53.14 38.38 -8.36
N ARG A 475 -52.03 39.01 -7.97
CA ARG A 475 -51.92 40.47 -7.89
C ARG A 475 -51.47 40.99 -9.25
N VAL A 476 -52.32 41.77 -9.90
CA VAL A 476 -52.10 42.25 -11.28
C VAL A 476 -51.59 43.69 -11.34
N GLY A 477 -51.80 44.45 -10.25
CA GLY A 477 -51.36 45.84 -10.10
C GLY A 477 -51.04 46.19 -8.65
N GLY A 478 -50.94 47.50 -8.35
CA GLY A 478 -50.61 48.00 -7.01
C GLY A 478 -51.59 47.55 -5.94
N GLU A 479 -52.88 47.81 -6.14
CA GLU A 479 -53.99 47.45 -5.24
C GLU A 479 -55.02 46.52 -5.90
N GLU A 480 -54.65 45.97 -7.06
CA GLU A 480 -55.53 45.23 -7.96
C GLU A 480 -55.24 43.73 -7.91
N PHE A 481 -56.30 42.96 -7.77
CA PHE A 481 -56.29 41.50 -7.78
C PHE A 481 -57.19 40.97 -8.89
N CYS A 482 -56.77 39.88 -9.51
CA CYS A 482 -57.57 39.16 -10.48
C CYS A 482 -57.74 37.71 -10.01
N ILE A 483 -58.98 37.25 -10.05
CA ILE A 483 -59.37 35.91 -9.60
C ILE A 483 -60.03 35.23 -10.80
N VAL A 484 -59.56 34.03 -11.09
CA VAL A 484 -60.07 33.19 -12.16
C VAL A 484 -60.75 31.99 -11.54
N LEU A 485 -61.99 31.74 -11.96
CA LEU A 485 -62.87 30.72 -11.44
C LEU A 485 -63.22 29.72 -12.56
N PRO A 486 -62.37 28.71 -12.81
CA PRO A 486 -62.66 27.68 -13.79
C PRO A 486 -63.83 26.82 -13.33
N GLY A 487 -64.81 26.60 -14.20
CA GLY A 487 -66.01 25.80 -13.91
C GLY A 487 -67.09 26.57 -13.15
N ALA A 488 -66.93 27.89 -12.93
CA ALA A 488 -67.92 28.72 -12.28
C ALA A 488 -68.73 29.53 -13.30
N THR A 489 -70.05 29.42 -13.21
CA THR A 489 -71.00 30.27 -13.94
C THR A 489 -70.96 31.72 -13.44
N LYS A 490 -71.53 32.65 -14.21
CA LYS A 490 -71.65 34.05 -13.79
C LYS A 490 -72.32 34.21 -12.42
N ALA A 491 -73.38 33.44 -12.15
CA ALA A 491 -74.10 33.48 -10.88
C ALA A 491 -73.25 32.98 -9.70
N GLN A 492 -72.46 31.93 -9.91
CA GLN A 492 -71.53 31.42 -8.91
C GLN A 492 -70.37 32.39 -8.66
N ALA A 493 -69.85 33.02 -9.72
CA ALA A 493 -68.84 34.06 -9.60
C ALA A 493 -69.34 35.26 -8.78
N LEU A 494 -70.60 35.68 -8.98
CA LEU A 494 -71.27 36.69 -8.16
C LEU A 494 -71.31 36.33 -6.67
N GLN A 495 -71.69 35.10 -6.34
CA GLN A 495 -71.71 34.63 -4.95
C GLN A 495 -70.30 34.61 -4.32
N ILE A 496 -69.29 34.19 -5.10
CA ILE A 496 -67.90 34.16 -4.64
C ILE A 496 -67.39 35.58 -4.43
N ALA A 497 -67.62 36.49 -5.37
CA ALA A 497 -67.25 37.89 -5.26
C ALA A 497 -67.93 38.56 -4.04
N GLU A 498 -69.21 38.31 -3.80
CA GLU A 498 -69.93 38.88 -2.65
C GLU A 498 -69.37 38.37 -1.33
N ARG A 499 -69.03 37.08 -1.26
CA ARG A 499 -68.36 36.52 -0.09
C ARG A 499 -66.97 37.13 0.14
N ILE A 500 -66.20 37.39 -0.92
CA ILE A 500 -64.90 38.06 -0.80
C ILE A 500 -65.11 39.51 -0.33
N ARG A 501 -66.07 40.23 -0.93
CA ARG A 501 -66.37 41.63 -0.61
C ARG A 501 -66.78 41.78 0.86
N GLN A 502 -67.71 40.96 1.33
CA GLN A 502 -68.14 40.93 2.73
C GLN A 502 -66.97 40.60 3.66
N ARG A 503 -66.19 39.56 3.37
CA ARG A 503 -65.03 39.19 4.20
C ARG A 503 -63.98 40.28 4.31
N ILE A 504 -63.73 41.03 3.23
CA ILE A 504 -62.82 42.18 3.23
C ILE A 504 -63.42 43.33 4.06
N ASN A 505 -64.71 43.63 3.85
CA ASN A 505 -65.41 44.72 4.52
C ASN A 505 -65.62 44.49 6.04
N ASP A 506 -65.79 43.24 6.46
CA ASP A 506 -66.18 42.87 7.82
C ASP A 506 -65.00 42.70 8.78
N LYS A 507 -63.79 42.50 8.26
CA LYS A 507 -62.60 42.28 9.08
C LYS A 507 -61.81 43.56 9.30
N GLU A 508 -61.56 43.84 10.58
CA GLU A 508 -60.62 44.88 10.98
C GLU A 508 -59.17 44.39 10.84
N ILE A 509 -58.32 45.26 10.30
CA ILE A 509 -56.90 44.98 10.04
C ILE A 509 -56.06 45.83 10.98
N LEU A 510 -55.21 45.19 11.78
CA LEU A 510 -54.27 45.89 12.66
C LEU A 510 -53.12 46.51 11.84
N VAL A 511 -53.23 47.80 11.56
CA VAL A 511 -52.28 48.57 10.73
C VAL A 511 -51.20 49.28 11.53
N THR A 512 -51.29 49.39 12.86
CA THR A 512 -50.20 49.77 13.79
C THR A 512 -50.46 49.11 15.15
N LYS A 513 -49.57 49.25 16.15
CA LYS A 513 -49.73 48.61 17.48
C LYS A 513 -51.06 48.92 18.18
N SER A 514 -51.75 50.01 17.82
CA SER A 514 -52.98 50.47 18.48
C SER A 514 -54.04 51.00 17.50
N THR A 515 -53.95 50.68 16.20
CA THR A 515 -54.89 51.18 15.20
C THR A 515 -55.36 50.05 14.29
N THR A 516 -56.66 49.85 14.25
CA THR A 516 -57.34 48.98 13.28
C THR A 516 -57.97 49.81 12.16
N LEU A 517 -58.05 49.23 10.97
CA LEU A 517 -58.67 49.83 9.79
C LEU A 517 -59.67 48.84 9.18
N ARG A 518 -60.81 49.34 8.73
CA ARG A 518 -61.70 48.62 7.81
C ARG A 518 -61.47 49.14 6.40
N ILE A 519 -61.36 48.22 5.45
CA ILE A 519 -61.22 48.52 4.04
C ILE A 519 -62.42 47.92 3.30
N SER A 520 -62.79 48.49 2.16
CA SER A 520 -63.73 47.86 1.24
C SER A 520 -63.04 47.53 -0.07
N ALA A 521 -63.69 46.71 -0.88
CA ALA A 521 -63.23 46.42 -2.23
C ALA A 521 -64.39 46.58 -3.22
N SER A 522 -64.07 47.10 -4.39
CA SER A 522 -64.97 47.09 -5.54
C SER A 522 -64.57 45.94 -6.46
N MET A 523 -65.55 45.33 -7.12
CA MET A 523 -65.31 44.18 -8.00
C MET A 523 -66.12 44.26 -9.29
N GLY A 524 -65.51 43.85 -10.39
CA GLY A 524 -66.19 43.60 -11.65
C GLY A 524 -66.09 42.13 -12.03
N ILE A 525 -67.16 41.58 -12.61
CA ILE A 525 -67.25 40.17 -12.95
C ILE A 525 -67.54 40.04 -14.44
N SER A 526 -66.85 39.12 -15.11
CA SER A 526 -67.18 38.65 -16.45
C SER A 526 -67.26 37.12 -16.49
N SER A 527 -68.02 36.59 -17.43
CA SER A 527 -68.12 35.15 -17.67
C SER A 527 -68.12 34.83 -19.16
N ALA A 528 -67.46 33.75 -19.52
CA ALA A 528 -67.41 33.23 -20.90
C ALA A 528 -68.80 32.86 -21.44
N GLU A 529 -69.75 32.54 -20.55
CA GLU A 529 -71.12 32.22 -20.92
C GLU A 529 -71.90 33.41 -21.50
N GLU A 530 -71.45 34.64 -21.24
CA GLU A 530 -72.18 35.86 -21.67
C GLU A 530 -72.09 36.10 -23.18
N TYR A 531 -70.91 35.92 -23.75
CA TYR A 531 -70.63 36.20 -25.17
C TYR A 531 -70.06 34.99 -25.93
N GLY A 532 -69.92 33.83 -25.25
CA GLY A 532 -69.30 32.64 -25.82
C GLY A 532 -67.77 32.75 -26.01
N ASP A 533 -67.14 33.77 -25.43
CA ASP A 533 -65.71 34.03 -25.55
C ASP A 533 -64.95 33.59 -24.30
N TYR A 534 -63.90 32.81 -24.52
CA TYR A 534 -63.02 32.24 -23.50
C TYR A 534 -61.62 32.86 -23.56
N ASP A 535 -61.41 33.93 -24.32
CA ASP A 535 -60.19 34.69 -24.26
C ASP A 535 -60.07 35.38 -22.90
N PHE A 536 -59.09 34.96 -22.10
CA PHE A 536 -58.88 35.48 -20.75
C PHE A 536 -58.64 37.00 -20.75
N GLU A 537 -57.92 37.53 -21.74
CA GLU A 537 -57.62 38.96 -21.78
C GLU A 537 -58.89 39.79 -22.06
N GLN A 538 -59.78 39.30 -22.91
CA GLN A 538 -61.08 39.93 -23.18
C GLN A 538 -62.01 39.86 -21.98
N LEU A 539 -62.09 38.68 -21.33
CA LEU A 539 -62.86 38.52 -20.10
C LEU A 539 -62.34 39.42 -18.98
N GLN A 540 -61.02 39.51 -18.80
CA GLN A 540 -60.45 40.41 -17.81
C GLN A 540 -60.74 41.88 -18.15
N SER A 541 -60.60 42.30 -19.41
CA SER A 541 -60.93 43.65 -19.85
C SER A 541 -62.39 44.02 -19.57
N LEU A 542 -63.31 43.07 -19.77
CA LEU A 542 -64.72 43.26 -19.43
C LEU A 542 -64.94 43.36 -17.91
N ALA A 543 -64.29 42.51 -17.12
CA ALA A 543 -64.33 42.57 -15.66
C ALA A 543 -63.75 43.91 -15.15
N ASP A 544 -62.70 44.43 -15.77
CA ASP A 544 -62.09 45.72 -15.41
C ASP A 544 -63.03 46.91 -15.71
N LYS A 545 -63.70 46.92 -16.87
CA LYS A 545 -64.74 47.90 -17.18
C LYS A 545 -65.87 47.89 -16.14
N ARG A 546 -66.29 46.70 -15.70
CA ARG A 546 -67.31 46.55 -14.65
C ARG A 546 -66.81 46.97 -13.28
N LEU A 547 -65.55 46.71 -12.95
CA LEU A 547 -64.91 47.23 -11.75
C LEU A 547 -64.92 48.76 -11.74
N TYR A 548 -64.63 49.39 -12.87
CA TYR A 548 -64.73 50.83 -13.02
C TYR A 548 -66.15 51.36 -12.72
N TYR A 549 -67.19 50.70 -13.24
CA TYR A 549 -68.58 51.04 -12.90
C TYR A 549 -68.91 50.84 -11.42
N ALA A 550 -68.40 49.78 -10.78
CA ALA A 550 -68.54 49.57 -9.35
C ALA A 550 -67.93 50.73 -8.54
N LYS A 551 -66.74 51.19 -8.94
CA LYS A 551 -66.07 52.35 -8.33
C LYS A 551 -66.87 53.64 -8.51
N GLN A 552 -67.35 53.91 -9.73
CA GLN A 552 -68.14 55.12 -10.02
C GLN A 552 -69.48 55.15 -9.28
N SER A 553 -70.12 54.01 -9.12
CA SER A 553 -71.46 53.93 -8.52
C SER A 553 -71.46 54.09 -7.00
N GLY A 554 -70.30 54.30 -6.37
CA GLY A 554 -70.17 54.53 -4.92
C GLY A 554 -69.35 53.48 -4.18
N ARG A 555 -68.54 52.68 -4.89
CA ARG A 555 -67.59 51.70 -4.32
C ARG A 555 -68.24 50.61 -3.45
N ASN A 556 -67.43 49.76 -2.83
CA ASN A 556 -67.84 48.65 -1.96
C ASN A 556 -68.97 47.79 -2.54
N ARG A 557 -68.86 47.45 -3.83
CA ARG A 557 -69.92 46.75 -4.56
C ARG A 557 -69.37 45.91 -5.70
N ILE A 558 -70.27 45.11 -6.27
CA ILE A 558 -70.00 44.24 -7.39
C ILE A 558 -70.80 44.73 -8.59
N CYS A 559 -70.16 44.76 -9.75
CA CYS A 559 -70.82 45.00 -11.02
C CYS A 559 -70.61 43.79 -11.94
N ALA A 560 -71.70 43.24 -12.46
CA ALA A 560 -71.67 42.09 -13.39
C ALA A 560 -72.46 42.35 -14.68
N SER A 561 -72.93 43.58 -14.90
CA SER A 561 -73.68 43.98 -16.09
C SER A 561 -73.09 45.26 -16.66
N ASP A 562 -73.15 45.40 -17.98
CA ASP A 562 -72.74 46.64 -18.63
C ASP A 562 -73.79 47.72 -18.33
N ALA A 563 -73.36 48.96 -18.08
CA ALA A 563 -74.28 50.04 -17.75
C ALA A 563 -75.28 50.26 -18.90
N THR A 564 -76.55 49.89 -18.68
CA THR A 564 -77.64 50.23 -19.59
C THR A 564 -77.89 51.73 -19.48
N GLN A 565 -77.96 52.42 -20.62
CA GLN A 565 -78.42 53.80 -20.71
C GLN A 565 -79.87 53.90 -20.17
N GLU A 566 -80.03 54.21 -18.89
CA GLU A 566 -81.28 54.77 -18.35
C GLU A 566 -81.02 56.24 -18.00
N ARG A 567 -81.03 57.09 -19.03
CA ARG A 567 -81.51 58.47 -18.93
C ARG A 567 -82.72 58.57 -19.86
N GLU A 568 -83.82 59.08 -19.31
CA GLU A 568 -85.13 59.43 -19.91
C GLU A 568 -86.27 58.41 -19.76
N LYS A 569 -87.11 58.64 -18.72
CA LYS A 569 -88.55 58.96 -18.85
C LYS A 569 -89.18 59.23 -17.47
N LYS A 570 -89.07 60.48 -17.00
CA LYS A 570 -90.14 61.47 -16.78
C LYS A 570 -89.72 62.50 -15.75
#